data_AF-A0A9J6FWF7-F1
#
_entry.id   AF-A0A9J6FWF7-F1
#
_cell.length_a   1.000
_cell.length_b   1.000
_cell.length_c   1.000
_cell.angle_alpha   90.00
_cell.angle_beta   90.00
_cell.angle_gamma   90.00
#
_symmetry.space_group_name_H-M   'P 1'
#
loop_
_entity.id
_entity.type
_entity.pdbx_description
1 polymer ?
#
loop_
_entity_poly.entity_id
_entity_poly.type
_entity_poly.pdbx_seq_one_letter_code
_entity_poly.pdbx_strand_id
1 'polypeptide(L)' 'MKKWLGNGADPAKLVLGLPMYGLTFTLANASNSGFLAPTTGPGPAGPVTGEAGYLGYNEVGIS' A
#
# COMPACT_ATOMS: atom_id res chain seq x y z
N MET A 1 3.31 -0.15 -16.56
CA MET A 1 4.10 -0.78 -17.64
C MET A 1 3.77 -0.28 -19.04
N LYS A 2 2.51 -0.35 -19.50
CA LYS A 2 2.11 0.05 -20.86
C LYS A 2 2.58 1.46 -21.27
N LYS A 3 2.58 2.42 -20.32
CA LYS A 3 3.08 3.78 -20.55
C LYS A 3 4.60 3.85 -20.80
N TRP A 4 5.39 3.07 -20.07
CA TRP A 4 6.85 3.04 -20.25
C TRP A 4 7.21 2.36 -21.58
N LEU A 5 6.54 1.25 -21.90
CA LEU A 5 6.73 0.53 -23.16
C LEU A 5 6.28 1.37 -24.38
N GLY A 6 5.15 2.06 -24.28
CA GLY A 6 4.64 2.95 -25.33
C GLY A 6 5.54 4.18 -25.57
N ASN A 7 6.33 4.58 -24.58
CA ASN A 7 7.31 5.66 -24.68
C ASN A 7 8.71 5.16 -25.10
N GLY A 8 8.83 3.90 -25.55
CA GLY A 8 10.08 3.35 -26.08
C GLY A 8 11.05 2.83 -25.02
N ALA A 9 10.63 2.64 -23.76
CA ALA A 9 11.46 2.00 -22.76
C ALA A 9 11.69 0.53 -23.12
N ASP A 10 12.96 0.11 -23.14
CA ASP A 10 13.37 -1.28 -23.36
C ASP A 10 12.81 -2.18 -22.24
N PRO A 11 11.93 -3.16 -22.55
CA PRO A 11 11.32 -4.02 -21.55
C PRO A 11 12.34 -4.79 -20.70
N ALA A 12 13.50 -5.16 -21.27
CA ALA A 12 14.54 -5.89 -20.55
C ALA A 12 15.25 -5.04 -19.48
N LYS A 13 15.09 -3.71 -19.55
CA LYS A 13 15.69 -2.75 -18.61
C LYS A 13 14.68 -2.19 -17.62
N LEU A 14 13.42 -2.62 -17.67
CA LEU A 14 12.40 -2.20 -16.73
C LEU A 14 12.49 -3.04 -15.45
N VAL A 15 13.03 -2.45 -14.39
CA VAL A 15 12.99 -3.03 -13.04
C VAL A 15 11.67 -2.65 -12.38
N LEU A 16 10.90 -3.65 -11.95
CA LEU A 16 9.63 -3.46 -11.27
C LEU A 16 9.85 -3.63 -9.77
N GLY A 17 9.56 -2.59 -9.01
CA GLY A 17 9.54 -2.67 -7.57
C GLY A 17 8.39 -3.57 -7.09
N LEU A 18 8.73 -4.54 -6.25
CA LEU A 18 7.76 -5.35 -5.50
C LEU A 18 7.74 -4.83 -4.06
N PRO A 19 6.74 -4.02 -3.66
CA PRO A 19 6.69 -3.53 -2.29
C PRO A 19 6.34 -4.69 -1.35
N MET A 20 7.18 -4.92 -0.33
CA MET A 20 6.91 -5.86 0.77
C MET A 20 6.20 -5.17 1.95
N TYR A 21 5.41 -4.14 1.66
CA TYR A 21 4.68 -3.33 2.63
C TYR A 21 3.31 -2.92 2.06
N GLY A 22 2.37 -2.63 2.95
CA GLY A 22 1.06 -2.09 2.64
C GLY A 22 0.91 -0.67 3.16
N LEU A 23 0.13 0.15 2.46
CA LEU A 23 -0.40 1.39 3.01
C LEU A 23 -1.73 1.10 3.70
N THR A 24 -1.91 1.64 4.90
CA THR A 24 -3.09 1.39 5.72
C THR A 24 -3.86 2.68 5.98
N PHE A 25 -5.17 2.55 6.17
CA PHE A 25 -6.07 3.67 6.41
C PHE A 25 -7.07 3.34 7.50
N THR A 26 -7.45 4.35 8.27
CA THR A 26 -8.53 4.22 9.25
C THR A 26 -9.86 4.53 8.57
N LEU A 27 -10.77 3.56 8.55
CA LEU A 27 -12.11 3.74 7.97
C LEU A 27 -12.93 4.72 8.82
N ALA A 28 -13.70 5.58 8.15
CA ALA A 28 -14.66 6.46 8.83
C ALA A 28 -15.84 5.69 9.41
N ASN A 29 -16.15 4.52 8.83
CA ASN A 29 -17.17 3.60 9.32
C ASN A 29 -16.65 2.15 9.15
N ALA A 30 -16.52 1.42 10.26
CA ALA A 30 -16.03 0.04 10.27
C ALA A 30 -16.93 -0.93 9.48
N SER A 31 -18.21 -0.63 9.31
CA SER A 31 -19.13 -1.44 8.49
C SER A 31 -19.01 -1.18 6.99
N ASN A 32 -18.21 -0.18 6.57
CA ASN A 32 -17.97 0.13 5.16
C ASN A 32 -16.49 -0.05 4.82
N SER A 33 -16.13 -1.27 4.42
CA SER A 33 -14.75 -1.68 4.06
C SER A 33 -14.55 -1.90 2.56
N GLY A 34 -15.44 -1.36 1.72
CA GLY A 34 -15.35 -1.47 0.26
C GLY A 34 -14.18 -0.69 -0.34
N PHE A 35 -13.92 -0.94 -1.62
CA PHE A 35 -12.94 -0.16 -2.37
C PHE A 35 -13.32 1.32 -2.38
N LEU A 36 -12.37 2.20 -2.04
CA LEU A 36 -12.56 3.65 -1.90
C LEU A 36 -13.55 4.07 -0.81
N ALA A 37 -13.78 3.22 0.21
CA ALA A 37 -14.58 3.62 1.36
C ALA A 37 -13.99 4.88 2.05
N PRO A 38 -14.83 5.77 2.61
CA PRO A 38 -14.36 6.97 3.29
C PRO A 38 -13.43 6.65 4.46
N THR A 39 -12.36 7.42 4.60
CA THR A 39 -11.33 7.25 5.64
C THR A 39 -11.22 8.52 6.47
N THR A 40 -10.81 8.38 7.73
CA THR A 40 -10.48 9.51 8.62
C THR A 40 -9.01 9.89 8.58
N GLY A 41 -8.17 9.05 7.97
CA GLY A 41 -6.73 9.28 7.86
C GLY A 41 -5.93 7.99 7.72
N PRO A 42 -4.60 8.06 7.98
CA PRO A 42 -3.72 6.90 7.96
C PRO A 42 -4.15 5.86 9.01
N GLY A 43 -3.82 4.59 8.74
CA GLY A 43 -4.00 3.51 9.70
C GLY A 43 -3.08 3.67 10.92
N PRO A 44 -3.35 2.95 12.01
CA PRO A 44 -2.47 2.93 13.18
C PRO A 44 -1.06 2.46 12.80
N ALA A 45 -0.07 2.93 13.55
CA ALA A 45 1.33 2.54 13.36
C ALA A 45 1.55 1.06 13.74
N GLY A 46 2.31 0.35 12.91
CA GLY A 46 2.71 -1.03 13.19
C GLY A 46 3.68 -1.13 14.38
N PRO A 47 3.72 -2.28 15.07
CA PRO A 47 4.57 -2.48 16.25
C PRO A 47 6.07 -2.49 15.94
N VAL A 48 6.47 -2.75 14.70
CA VAL A 48 7.85 -2.84 14.22
C VAL A 48 8.20 -1.64 13.35
N THR A 49 7.34 -1.28 12.40
CA THR A 49 7.60 -0.16 11.49
C THR A 49 7.40 1.19 12.16
N GLY A 50 6.50 1.30 13.13
CA GLY A 50 6.30 2.50 13.93
C GLY A 50 5.74 3.71 13.17
N GLU A 51 5.42 3.55 11.88
CA GLU A 51 4.91 4.62 11.02
C GLU A 51 3.41 4.44 10.78
N ALA A 52 2.63 5.47 11.06
CA ALA A 52 1.19 5.45 10.80
C ALA A 52 0.90 5.40 9.31
N GLY A 53 -0.05 4.55 8.90
CA GLY A 53 -0.40 4.36 7.49
C GLY A 53 0.55 3.43 6.73
N TYR A 54 1.48 2.77 7.40
CA TYR A 54 2.41 1.82 6.84
C TYR A 54 2.44 0.56 7.69
N LEU A 55 2.37 -0.61 7.05
CA LEU A 55 2.64 -1.89 7.69
C LEU A 55 3.59 -2.71 6.81
N GLY A 56 4.65 -3.24 7.42
CA GLY A 56 5.50 -4.25 6.80
C GLY A 56 4.73 -5.56 6.62
N TYR A 57 5.12 -6.38 5.63
CA TYR A 57 4.47 -7.67 5.38
C TYR A 57 4.41 -8.57 6.64
N ASN A 58 5.41 -8.49 7.49
CA ASN A 58 5.47 -9.21 8.77
C ASN A 58 4.43 -8.73 9.80
N GLU A 59 3.87 -7.53 9.65
CA GLU A 59 2.92 -6.93 10.59
C GLU A 59 1.47 -7.13 10.16
N VAL A 60 1.21 -7.45 8.89
CA VAL A 60 -0.14 -7.63 8.34
C VAL A 60 -0.93 -8.73 9.08
N GLY A 61 -0.25 -9.75 9.62
CA GLY A 61 -0.88 -10.81 10.41
C GLY A 61 -1.00 -10.54 11.91
N ILE A 62 -0.45 -9.42 12.39
CA ILE A 62 -0.37 -9.06 13.82
C ILE A 62 -1.30 -7.87 14.15
N SER A 63 -1.78 -7.15 13.13
CA SER A 63 -2.58 -5.94 13.27
C SER A 63 -4.09 -6.15 13.20
#